data_AF-A0AA37UTV4-F1
#
_entry.id   AF-A0AA37UTV4-F1
#
_cell.length_a   1.000
_cell.length_b   1.000
_cell.length_c   1.000
_cell.angle_alpha   90.00
_cell.angle_beta   90.00
_cell.angle_gamma   90.00
#
_symmetry.space_group_name_H-M   'P 1'
#
loop_
_entity.id
_entity.type
_entity.pdbx_description
1 polymer ?
#
loop_
_entity_poly.entity_id
_entity_poly.type
_entity_poly.pdbx_seq_one_letter_code
_entity_poly.pdbx_strand_id
1 'polypeptide(L)'
;MMIQYFYNLNYCKVMPDSNSDPSHDDLCQTTEEHSNAGDISDILLHAKAYAIAEKYAIDDLKSLARTKFETTAQRSWDTDDFLDAIDEAYTSTLDSDRGLRDIVLKVFAEHKELLDREQVKVLLRKLGSLTYDLVMYYHQKGKSDVGWQ
;
A
#
# COMPACT_ATOMS: atom_id res chain seq x y z
N MET A 1 -35.45 2.87 6.00
CA MET A 1 -34.27 2.99 6.88
C MET A 1 -33.02 2.69 6.04
N MET A 2 -32.00 3.55 6.06
CA MET A 2 -30.81 3.50 5.19
C MET A 2 -30.02 2.17 5.25
N ILE A 3 -30.14 1.40 6.33
CA ILE A 3 -29.45 0.11 6.50
C ILE A 3 -29.90 -0.93 5.46
N GLN A 4 -31.17 -0.92 5.05
CA GLN A 4 -31.69 -1.86 4.04
C GLN A 4 -31.22 -1.49 2.62
N TYR A 5 -30.82 -0.23 2.41
CA TYR A 5 -30.22 0.21 1.15
C TYR A 5 -28.79 -0.33 0.99
N PHE A 6 -27.99 -0.31 2.05
CA PHE A 6 -26.63 -0.88 2.02
C PHE A 6 -26.62 -2.40 1.86
N TYR A 7 -27.63 -3.10 2.40
CA TYR A 7 -27.67 -4.56 2.38
C TYR A 7 -28.08 -5.15 1.02
N ASN A 8 -28.87 -4.40 0.24
CA ASN A 8 -29.49 -4.93 -1.00
C ASN A 8 -28.74 -4.54 -2.28
N LEU A 9 -27.63 -3.79 -2.22
CA LEU A 9 -26.80 -3.41 -3.37
C LEU A 9 -27.54 -2.75 -4.55
N ASN A 10 -28.71 -2.14 -4.33
CA ASN A 10 -29.46 -1.41 -5.36
C ASN A 10 -28.85 -0.01 -5.60
N TYR A 11 -27.63 0.02 -6.13
CA TYR A 11 -26.88 1.21 -6.53
C TYR A 11 -27.17 1.63 -7.98
N CYS A 12 -28.34 1.31 -8.53
CA CYS A 12 -28.71 1.82 -9.85
C CYS A 12 -29.33 3.21 -9.69
N LYS A 13 -28.55 4.21 -10.11
CA LYS A 13 -28.94 5.60 -10.28
C LYS A 13 -30.16 5.66 -11.22
N VAL A 14 -31.35 5.76 -10.64
CA VAL A 14 -32.56 6.03 -11.42
C VAL A 14 -32.44 7.47 -11.94
N MET A 15 -31.93 7.61 -13.17
CA MET A 15 -32.10 8.85 -13.92
C MET A 15 -33.54 8.85 -14.46
N PRO A 16 -34.35 9.89 -14.19
CA PRO A 16 -35.65 9.99 -14.81
C PRO A 16 -35.49 10.39 -16.28
N ASP A 17 -36.05 9.53 -17.13
CA ASP A 17 -36.54 9.69 -18.49
C ASP A 17 -35.76 10.54 -19.50
N SER A 18 -35.15 9.83 -20.46
CA SER A 18 -35.30 10.16 -21.88
C SER A 18 -35.19 8.89 -22.72
N ASN A 19 -36.32 8.55 -23.35
CA ASN A 19 -36.55 7.45 -24.28
C ASN A 19 -35.38 7.12 -25.22
N SER A 20 -34.86 5.88 -25.18
CA SER A 20 -34.65 5.00 -26.37
C SER A 20 -33.97 3.66 -26.00
N ASP A 21 -34.68 2.58 -26.39
CA ASP A 21 -34.31 1.20 -26.77
C ASP A 21 -33.06 0.48 -26.17
N PRO A 22 -33.20 -0.73 -25.57
CA PRO A 22 -32.09 -1.47 -24.98
C PRO A 22 -31.56 -2.57 -25.92
N SER A 23 -30.37 -2.37 -26.49
CA SER A 23 -29.52 -3.46 -26.98
C SER A 23 -28.08 -2.97 -27.09
N HIS A 24 -27.32 -3.05 -26.00
CA HIS A 24 -25.87 -3.16 -26.09
C HIS A 24 -25.31 -3.81 -24.82
N ASP A 25 -24.43 -4.76 -25.06
CA ASP A 25 -23.79 -5.64 -24.09
C ASP A 25 -22.84 -4.83 -23.21
N ASP A 26 -23.21 -4.58 -21.95
CA ASP A 26 -22.50 -3.65 -21.08
C ASP A 26 -21.44 -4.38 -20.22
N LEU A 27 -20.23 -4.47 -20.77
CA LEU A 27 -19.02 -4.76 -20.03
C LEU A 27 -18.73 -3.56 -19.12
N CYS A 28 -18.82 -3.79 -17.80
CA CYS A 28 -18.68 -2.82 -16.73
C CYS A 28 -17.57 -1.78 -16.98
N GLN A 29 -17.95 -0.63 -17.54
CA GLN A 29 -17.13 0.57 -17.57
C GLN A 29 -17.06 1.10 -16.15
N THR A 30 -16.01 0.70 -15.43
CA THR A 30 -15.60 1.40 -14.23
C THR A 30 -14.75 2.57 -14.69
N THR A 31 -15.38 3.70 -15.03
CA THR A 31 -14.64 4.95 -15.24
C THR A 31 -15.20 6.07 -14.37
N GLU A 32 -14.35 6.39 -13.38
CA GLU A 32 -13.92 7.76 -13.10
C GLU A 32 -14.88 8.65 -12.32
N GLU A 33 -14.90 8.43 -11.00
CA GLU A 33 -14.93 9.58 -10.09
C GLU A 33 -13.61 10.33 -10.22
N HIS A 34 -13.60 11.33 -11.11
CA HIS A 34 -12.64 12.43 -11.13
C HIS A 34 -12.76 13.23 -9.82
N SER A 35 -12.18 12.72 -8.74
CA SER A 35 -11.77 13.57 -7.62
C SER A 35 -10.41 14.17 -7.96
N ASN A 36 -10.36 15.49 -7.99
CA ASN A 36 -9.19 16.32 -8.25
C ASN A 36 -8.12 16.16 -7.13
N ALA A 37 -7.47 14.99 -7.07
CA ALA A 37 -6.40 14.64 -6.14
C ALA A 37 -5.14 14.39 -6.96
N GLY A 38 -4.01 14.96 -6.52
CA GLY A 38 -2.71 14.75 -7.17
C GLY A 38 -2.46 13.27 -7.43
N ASP A 39 -1.90 13.00 -8.61
CA ASP A 39 -1.65 11.66 -9.15
C ASP A 39 -1.07 10.74 -8.06
N ILE A 40 -1.82 9.71 -7.64
CA ILE A 40 -1.36 8.75 -6.63
C ILE A 40 -0.29 7.90 -7.29
N SER A 41 0.94 7.96 -6.77
CA SER A 41 2.03 7.14 -7.28
C SER A 41 1.73 5.65 -7.16
N ASP A 42 2.22 4.86 -8.12
CA ASP A 42 1.99 3.41 -8.19
C ASP A 42 2.33 2.69 -6.87
N ILE A 43 3.44 3.09 -6.23
CA ILE A 43 3.89 2.47 -4.98
C ILE A 43 2.95 2.76 -3.81
N LEU A 44 2.43 3.98 -3.72
CA LEU A 44 1.44 4.38 -2.72
C LEU A 44 0.11 3.67 -2.98
N LEU A 45 -0.30 3.56 -4.25
CA LEU A 45 -1.48 2.80 -4.65
C LEU A 45 -1.39 1.33 -4.20
N HIS A 46 -0.23 0.68 -4.38
CA HIS A 46 -0.03 -0.70 -3.94
C HIS A 46 -0.08 -0.85 -2.42
N ALA A 47 0.47 0.09 -1.66
CA ALA A 47 0.37 0.09 -0.19
C ALA A 47 -1.09 0.23 0.28
N LYS A 48 -1.84 1.16 -0.31
CA LYS A 48 -3.27 1.34 0.00
C LYS A 48 -4.10 0.11 -0.37
N ALA A 49 -3.87 -0.47 -1.55
CA ALA A 49 -4.54 -1.69 -1.98
C ALA A 49 -4.25 -2.87 -1.03
N TYR A 50 -3.01 -2.99 -0.54
CA TYR A 50 -2.63 -3.98 0.44
C TYR A 50 -3.40 -3.81 1.76
N ALA A 51 -3.49 -2.58 2.28
CA ALA A 51 -4.22 -2.30 3.52
C ALA A 51 -5.73 -2.60 3.39
N ILE A 52 -6.33 -2.28 2.24
CA ILE A 52 -7.72 -2.64 1.93
C ILE A 52 -7.88 -4.16 1.89
N ALA A 53 -6.99 -4.87 1.20
CA ALA A 53 -7.04 -6.32 1.10
C ALA A 53 -6.92 -7.00 2.47
N GLU A 54 -6.05 -6.49 3.35
CA GLU A 54 -5.94 -6.97 4.73
C GLU A 54 -7.22 -6.73 5.53
N LYS A 55 -7.76 -5.51 5.45
CA LYS A 55 -8.98 -5.14 6.18
C LYS A 55 -10.19 -6.02 5.82
N TYR A 56 -10.28 -6.45 4.57
CA TYR A 56 -11.38 -7.29 4.07
C TYR A 56 -11.01 -8.77 3.91
N ALA A 57 -9.83 -9.19 4.38
CA ALA A 57 -9.32 -10.56 4.27
C ALA A 57 -9.38 -11.14 2.84
N ILE A 58 -8.96 -10.34 1.85
CA ILE A 58 -8.88 -10.75 0.44
C ILE A 58 -7.44 -11.16 0.13
N ASP A 59 -7.10 -12.41 0.42
CA ASP A 59 -5.72 -12.92 0.38
C ASP A 59 -5.03 -12.77 -0.99
N ASP A 60 -5.73 -13.08 -2.08
CA ASP A 60 -5.18 -12.97 -3.44
C ASP A 60 -4.81 -11.52 -3.79
N LEU A 61 -5.66 -10.56 -3.41
CA LEU A 61 -5.40 -9.14 -3.62
C LEU A 61 -4.24 -8.67 -2.74
N LYS A 62 -4.18 -9.13 -1.48
CA LYS A 62 -3.09 -8.82 -0.54
C LYS A 62 -1.75 -9.29 -1.09
N SER A 63 -1.70 -10.53 -1.59
CA SER A 63 -0.51 -11.10 -2.24
C SER A 63 -0.12 -10.31 -3.50
N LEU A 64 -1.08 -10.03 -4.38
CA LEU A 64 -0.82 -9.27 -5.60
C LEU A 64 -0.28 -7.85 -5.31
N ALA A 65 -0.91 -7.14 -4.37
CA ALA A 65 -0.49 -5.81 -3.95
C ALA A 65 0.93 -5.83 -3.38
N ARG A 66 1.26 -6.84 -2.57
CA ARG A 66 2.61 -7.05 -2.02
C ARG A 66 3.66 -7.25 -3.12
N THR A 67 3.41 -8.12 -4.08
CA THR A 67 4.35 -8.39 -5.19
C THR A 67 4.57 -7.15 -6.05
N LYS A 68 3.51 -6.41 -6.34
CA LYS A 68 3.62 -5.15 -7.08
C LYS A 68 4.38 -4.10 -6.27
N PHE A 69 4.09 -3.98 -4.97
CA PHE A 69 4.83 -3.10 -4.08
C PHE A 69 6.32 -3.42 -4.05
N GLU A 70 6.72 -4.69 -3.91
CA GLU A 70 8.13 -5.10 -3.92
C GLU A 70 8.82 -4.70 -5.23
N THR A 71 8.17 -4.96 -6.36
CA THR A 71 8.72 -4.63 -7.69
C THR A 71 8.91 -3.13 -7.87
N THR A 72 7.92 -2.33 -7.46
CA THR A 72 7.98 -0.87 -7.59
C THR A 72 8.97 -0.28 -6.59
N ALA A 73 9.02 -0.79 -5.35
CA ALA A 73 9.96 -0.34 -4.32
C ALA A 73 11.42 -0.50 -4.77
N GLN A 74 11.76 -1.58 -5.47
CA GLN A 74 13.11 -1.74 -6.03
C GLN A 74 13.46 -0.71 -7.12
N ARG A 75 12.46 -0.12 -7.79
CA ARG A 75 12.67 0.85 -8.88
C ARG A 75 12.62 2.29 -8.40
N SER A 76 11.82 2.58 -7.38
CA SER A 76 11.53 3.93 -6.90
C SER A 76 11.87 4.09 -5.42
N TRP A 77 12.90 3.42 -4.90
CA TRP A 77 13.29 3.49 -3.49
C TRP A 77 13.81 4.89 -3.08
N ASP A 78 14.28 5.69 -4.04
CA ASP A 78 14.86 7.01 -3.82
C ASP A 78 13.86 8.17 -3.97
N THR A 79 12.58 7.89 -4.18
CA THR A 79 11.54 8.92 -4.34
C THR A 79 10.83 9.25 -3.03
N ASP A 80 10.23 10.43 -2.95
CA ASP A 80 9.41 10.81 -1.79
C ASP A 80 8.11 9.99 -1.72
N ASP A 81 7.60 9.52 -2.88
CA ASP A 81 6.49 8.58 -2.98
C ASP A 81 6.71 7.28 -2.21
N PHE A 82 7.95 6.79 -2.17
CA PHE A 82 8.27 5.61 -1.38
C PHE A 82 8.14 5.88 0.12
N LEU A 83 8.50 7.09 0.57
CA LEU A 83 8.35 7.49 1.97
C LEU A 83 6.87 7.57 2.37
N ASP A 84 6.03 8.11 1.50
CA ASP A 84 4.58 8.14 1.69
C ASP A 84 3.99 6.72 1.75
N ALA A 85 4.48 5.82 0.89
CA ALA A 85 4.04 4.43 0.89
C ALA A 85 4.51 3.65 2.13
N ILE A 86 5.69 3.97 2.68
CA ILE A 86 6.14 3.47 3.98
C ILE A 86 5.22 3.97 5.09
N ASP A 87 4.87 5.26 5.08
CA ASP A 87 3.95 5.83 6.08
C ASP A 87 2.60 5.10 6.06
N GLU A 88 2.04 4.89 4.88
CA GLU A 88 0.82 4.11 4.70
C GLU A 88 0.97 2.67 5.21
N ALA A 89 2.06 1.99 4.87
CA ALA A 89 2.29 0.60 5.29
C ALA A 89 2.35 0.45 6.82
N TYR A 90 2.95 1.42 7.53
CA TYR A 90 3.10 1.37 8.99
C TYR A 90 1.89 1.94 9.75
N THR A 91 1.02 2.73 9.12
CA THR A 91 -0.14 3.34 9.79
C THR A 91 -1.47 2.66 9.46
N SER A 92 -1.60 2.02 8.30
CA SER A 92 -2.84 1.39 7.83
C SER A 92 -2.90 -0.13 8.04
N THR A 93 -1.85 -0.73 8.60
CA THR A 93 -1.79 -2.16 8.94
C THR A 93 -1.41 -2.36 10.42
N LEU A 94 -1.80 -3.50 10.99
CA LEU A 94 -1.41 -3.87 12.36
C LEU A 94 0.10 -4.13 12.45
N ASP A 95 0.68 -3.95 13.63
CA ASP A 95 2.12 -4.18 13.86
C ASP A 95 2.58 -5.63 13.64
N SER A 96 1.65 -6.59 13.71
CA SER A 96 1.90 -7.99 13.37
C SER A 96 1.96 -8.26 11.87
N ASP A 97 1.47 -7.34 11.03
CA ASP A 97 1.57 -7.50 9.58
C ASP A 97 2.97 -7.16 9.09
N ARG A 98 3.69 -8.21 8.69
CA ARG A 98 5.09 -8.12 8.25
C ARG A 98 5.24 -7.97 6.73
N GLY A 99 4.16 -8.05 5.96
CA GLY A 99 4.27 -8.28 4.51
C GLY A 99 4.95 -7.14 3.76
N LEU A 100 4.45 -5.90 3.94
CA LEU A 100 5.09 -4.70 3.38
C LEU A 100 6.29 -4.25 4.21
N ARG A 101 6.23 -4.40 5.54
CA ARG A 101 7.29 -3.95 6.45
C ARG A 101 8.62 -4.66 6.16
N ASP A 102 8.60 -5.97 5.93
CA ASP A 102 9.81 -6.74 5.60
C ASP A 102 10.44 -6.31 4.26
N ILE A 103 9.61 -5.93 3.28
CA ILE A 103 10.08 -5.38 2.00
C ILE A 103 10.79 -4.05 2.24
N VAL A 104 10.18 -3.16 3.02
CA VAL A 104 10.78 -1.87 3.39
C VAL A 104 12.14 -2.08 4.05
N LEU A 105 12.23 -2.96 5.06
CA LEU A 105 13.49 -3.25 5.75
C LEU A 105 14.57 -3.79 4.81
N LYS A 106 14.18 -4.63 3.84
CA LYS A 106 15.09 -5.13 2.81
C LYS A 106 15.63 -4.00 1.93
N VAL A 107 14.77 -3.10 1.46
CA VAL A 107 15.18 -1.93 0.66
C VAL A 107 16.16 -1.06 1.45
N PHE A 108 15.88 -0.75 2.73
CA PHE A 108 16.81 0.00 3.58
C PHE A 108 18.16 -0.71 3.77
N ALA A 109 18.16 -2.03 3.84
CA ALA A 109 19.37 -2.81 4.01
C ALA A 109 20.22 -2.92 2.74
N GLU A 110 19.58 -2.82 1.58
CA GLU A 110 20.21 -2.76 0.25
C GLU A 110 20.73 -1.34 -0.04
N HIS A 111 19.98 -0.30 0.37
CA HIS A 111 20.26 1.12 0.12
C HIS A 111 20.50 1.89 1.42
N LYS A 112 21.68 1.69 2.02
CA LYS A 112 22.03 2.32 3.31
C LYS A 112 22.10 3.85 3.23
N GLU A 113 22.36 4.39 2.05
CA GLU A 113 22.37 5.83 1.72
C GLU A 113 21.04 6.52 2.00
N LEU A 114 19.93 5.77 2.07
CA LEU A 114 18.63 6.33 2.48
C LEU A 114 18.69 6.97 3.87
N LEU A 115 19.49 6.42 4.79
CA LEU A 115 19.62 6.93 6.15
C LEU A 115 20.31 8.30 6.22
N ASP A 116 21.00 8.71 5.16
CA ASP A 116 21.65 10.03 5.09
C ASP A 116 20.65 11.14 4.75
N ARG A 117 19.52 10.81 4.10
CA ARG A 117 18.48 11.76 3.68
C ARG A 117 17.71 12.31 4.88
N GLU A 118 17.47 13.62 4.89
CA GLU A 118 16.77 14.26 6.01
C GLU A 118 15.29 13.85 6.09
N GLN A 119 14.63 13.67 4.94
CA GLN A 119 13.24 13.21 4.87
C GLN A 119 13.06 11.84 5.53
N VAL A 120 14.02 10.94 5.30
CA VAL A 120 14.04 9.61 5.92
C VAL A 120 14.23 9.72 7.42
N LYS A 121 15.13 10.57 7.91
CA LYS A 121 15.33 10.79 9.36
C LYS A 121 14.06 11.34 10.03
N VAL A 122 13.34 12.24 9.36
CA VAL A 122 12.04 12.74 9.83
C VAL A 122 11.03 11.60 9.91
N LEU A 123 10.94 10.76 8.87
CA LEU A 123 10.05 9.60 8.84
C LEU A 123 10.37 8.60 9.96
N LEU A 124 11.64 8.31 10.22
CA LEU A 124 12.09 7.42 11.29
C LEU A 124 11.70 7.95 12.68
N ARG A 125 11.81 9.27 12.90
CA ARG A 125 11.36 9.90 14.15
C ARG A 125 9.84 9.85 14.32
N LYS A 126 9.09 10.00 13.22
CA LYS A 126 7.62 9.90 13.21
C LYS A 126 7.18 8.46 13.49
N LEU A 127 7.80 7.49 12.83
CA LEU A 127 7.44 6.07 12.87
C LEU A 127 8.43 5.32 13.77
N GLY A 128 8.17 5.35 15.09
CA GLY A 128 9.00 4.66 16.07
C GLY A 128 9.11 3.14 15.81
N SER A 129 8.05 2.52 15.28
CA SER A 129 8.03 1.10 14.89
C SER A 129 9.00 0.79 13.75
N LEU A 130 9.06 1.61 12.70
CA LEU A 130 10.04 1.47 11.61
C LEU A 130 11.47 1.55 12.14
N THR A 131 11.76 2.50 13.02
CA THR A 131 13.09 2.62 13.64
C THR A 131 13.44 1.38 14.47
N TYR A 132 12.51 0.90 15.28
CA TYR A 132 12.69 -0.33 16.05
C TYR A 132 12.96 -1.54 15.15
N ASP A 133 12.14 -1.72 14.11
CA ASP A 133 12.26 -2.82 13.16
C ASP A 133 13.60 -2.78 12.42
N LEU A 134 14.09 -1.61 12.00
CA LEU A 134 15.41 -1.46 11.37
C LEU A 134 16.56 -1.86 12.32
N VAL A 135 16.53 -1.37 13.56
CA VAL A 135 17.58 -1.72 14.55
C VAL A 135 17.60 -3.22 14.79
N MET A 136 16.44 -3.85 14.96
CA MET A 136 16.32 -5.28 15.17
C MET A 136 16.76 -6.08 13.94
N TYR A 137 16.40 -5.62 12.74
CA TYR A 137 16.79 -6.24 11.48
C TYR A 137 18.31 -6.23 11.29
N TYR A 138 18.97 -5.09 11.49
CA TYR A 138 20.44 -5.01 11.39
C TYR A 138 21.15 -5.81 12.47
N HIS A 139 20.62 -5.86 13.69
CA HIS A 139 21.19 -6.68 14.76
C HIS A 139 21.13 -8.18 14.42
N GLN A 140 20.04 -8.65 13.81
CA GLN A 140 19.91 -10.04 13.38
C GLN A 140 20.82 -10.36 12.20
N LYS A 141 20.87 -9.47 11.19
CA LYS A 141 21.73 -9.64 10.01
C LYS A 141 23.21 -9.71 10.37
N GLY A 142 23.65 -8.92 11.36
CA GLY A 142 25.02 -8.97 11.86
C GLY A 142 25.40 -10.29 12.54
N LYS A 143 24.44 -11.05 13.10
CA LYS A 143 24.69 -12.37 13.70
C LYS A 143 24.84 -13.48 12.65
N SER A 144 24.13 -13.37 11.53
CA SER A 144 24.25 -14.33 10.43
C SER A 144 25.60 -14.27 9.72
N ASP A 145 26.26 -13.10 9.69
CA ASP A 145 27.55 -12.93 9.01
C ASP A 145 28.75 -13.37 9.86
N VAL A 146 28.61 -13.50 11.19
CA VAL A 146 29.65 -13.95 12.13
C VAL A 146 29.56 -15.43 12.49
N GLY A 147 29.01 -16.25 11.59
CA GLY A 147 28.98 -17.70 11.73
C GLY A 147 30.39 -18.28 11.84
N TRP A 148 30.84 -18.55 13.07
CA TRP A 148 32.00 -19.39 13.33
C TRP A 148 31.68 -20.83 12.90
N GLN A 149 32.35 -21.29 11.84
CA GLN A 149 32.76 -22.68 11.67
C GLN A 149 34.27 -22.72 11.48
#